data_AF-A0AAU4IX81-F1
#
_entry.id   AF-A0AAU4IX81-F1
#
_cell.length_a   1.000
_cell.length_b   1.000
_cell.length_c   1.000
_cell.angle_alpha   90.00
_cell.angle_beta   90.00
_cell.angle_gamma   90.00
#
_symmetry.space_group_name_H-M   'P 1'
#
loop_
_entity.id
_entity.type
_entity.pdbx_description
1 polymer ?
#
loop_
_entity_poly.entity_id
_entity_poly.type
_entity_poly.pdbx_seq_one_letter_code
_entity_poly.pdbx_strand_id
1 'polypeptide(L)'
;MSDSTGVPAVDTIVVWCVAGTALAGLLVLLWRLARIILRIVGRLDEVADDWQGVPGRPGVPERPGVMARLDAIEDRLSNVEHELHPNSGASLRDAVDRVDRRTRQLTDD
;
A
#
# COMPACT_ATOMS: atom_id res chain seq x y z
N MET A 1 24.32 47.72 9.71
CA MET A 1 24.13 48.83 10.66
C MET A 1 22.64 49.12 10.70
N SER A 2 21.96 48.68 11.75
CA SER A 2 20.57 49.08 11.96
C SER A 2 20.61 50.44 12.65
N ASP A 3 20.16 51.48 11.96
CA ASP A 3 20.04 52.81 12.55
C ASP A 3 18.99 52.74 13.66
N SER A 4 19.46 52.93 14.90
CA SER A 4 18.61 53.05 16.10
C SER A 4 17.74 54.29 15.94
N THR A 5 16.45 54.18 16.25
CA THR A 5 15.50 55.30 16.10
C THR A 5 15.76 56.47 17.05
N GLY A 6 16.80 56.37 17.91
CA GLY A 6 17.15 57.37 18.92
C GLY A 6 16.24 57.35 20.15
N VAL A 7 15.17 56.53 20.13
CA VAL A 7 14.23 56.35 21.24
C VAL A 7 14.26 54.87 21.67
N PRO A 8 14.84 54.53 22.84
CA PRO A 8 15.08 53.14 23.24
C PRO A 8 13.80 52.30 23.39
N ALA A 9 12.67 52.95 23.71
CA ALA A 9 11.37 52.30 23.79
C ALA A 9 10.90 51.79 22.40
N VAL A 10 11.16 52.56 21.34
CA VAL A 10 10.75 52.20 19.98
C VAL A 10 11.58 51.02 19.46
N ASP A 11 12.90 51.06 19.65
CA ASP A 11 13.79 49.96 19.24
C ASP A 11 13.42 48.63 19.93
N THR A 12 13.06 48.70 21.22
CA THR A 12 12.63 47.51 22.00
C THR A 12 11.35 46.90 21.43
N ILE A 13 10.36 47.74 21.08
CA ILE A 13 9.10 47.27 20.47
C ILE A 13 9.38 46.60 19.12
N VAL A 14 10.25 47.18 18.29
CA VAL A 14 10.60 46.61 16.99
C VAL A 14 11.23 45.23 17.14
N VAL A 15 12.15 45.05 18.09
CA VAL A 15 12.79 43.74 18.35
C VAL A 15 11.76 42.69 18.75
N TRP A 16 10.85 43.01 19.68
CA TRP A 16 9.80 42.08 20.11
C TRP A 16 8.80 41.76 18.98
N CYS A 17 8.46 42.72 18.13
CA CYS A 17 7.60 42.49 16.97
C CYS A 17 8.27 41.55 15.95
N VAL A 18 9.56 41.74 15.68
CA VAL A 18 10.32 40.85 14.77
C VAL A 18 10.45 39.45 15.37
N ALA A 19 10.81 39.36 16.66
CA ALA A 19 10.92 38.08 17.36
C ALA A 19 9.57 37.34 17.39
N GLY A 20 8.48 38.05 17.69
CA GLY A 20 7.13 37.51 17.69
C GLY A 20 6.70 37.02 16.31
N THR A 21 7.01 37.77 15.25
CA THR A 21 6.71 37.37 13.87
C THR A 21 7.51 36.14 13.45
N ALA A 22 8.80 36.09 13.79
CA ALA A 22 9.65 34.93 13.52
C ALA A 22 9.15 33.67 14.24
N LEU A 23 8.77 33.81 15.52
CA LEU A 23 8.23 32.71 16.31
C LEU A 23 6.87 32.23 15.77
N ALA A 24 5.98 33.16 15.43
CA ALA A 24 4.69 32.83 14.81
C ALA A 24 4.89 32.11 13.47
N GLY A 25 5.83 32.58 12.63
CA GLY A 25 6.20 31.93 11.38
C GLY A 25 6.69 30.50 11.59
N LEU A 26 7.55 30.28 12.58
CA LEU A 26 8.06 28.96 12.94
C LEU A 26 6.93 28.03 13.41
N LEU A 27 6.04 28.52 14.28
CA LEU A 27 4.89 27.74 14.77
C LEU A 27 3.96 27.34 13.63
N VAL A 28 3.67 28.24 12.69
CA VAL A 28 2.85 27.95 11.50
C VAL A 28 3.52 26.90 10.62
N LEU A 29 4.85 26.99 10.43
CA LEU A 29 5.60 26.01 9.65
C LEU A 29 5.55 24.61 10.30
N LEU A 30 5.79 24.54 11.61
CA LEU A 30 5.71 23.29 12.38
C LEU A 30 4.31 22.69 12.33
N TRP A 31 3.27 23.52 12.50
CA TRP A 31 1.89 23.07 12.40
C TRP A 31 1.56 22.52 11.02
N ARG A 32 2.02 23.18 9.94
CA ARG A 32 1.82 22.68 8.58
C ARG A 32 2.52 21.33 8.36
N LEU A 33 3.76 21.19 8.83
CA LEU A 33 4.52 19.95 8.74
C LEU A 33 3.82 18.82 9.51
N ALA A 34 3.43 19.05 10.76
CA ALA A 34 2.69 18.09 11.56
C ALA A 34 1.40 17.64 10.86
N ARG A 35 0.66 18.58 10.27
CA ARG A 35 -0.60 18.29 9.56
C ARG A 35 -0.40 17.49 8.27
N ILE A 36 0.76 17.60 7.62
CA ILE A 36 1.13 16.76 6.47
C ILE A 36 1.51 15.35 6.96
N ILE A 37 2.34 15.26 8.00
CA ILE A 37 2.76 13.97 8.57
C ILE A 37 1.55 13.16 9.03
N LEU A 38 0.63 13.76 9.78
CA LEU A 38 -0.58 13.08 10.25
C LEU A 38 -1.45 12.54 9.10
N ARG A 39 -1.49 13.24 7.96
CA ARG A 39 -2.19 12.73 6.76
C ARG A 39 -1.49 11.56 6.10
N ILE A 40 -0.16 11.53 6.14
CA ILE A 40 0.61 10.42 5.58
C ILE A 40 0.47 9.20 6.47
N VAL A 41 0.56 9.37 7.78
CA VAL A 41 0.38 8.28 8.76
C VAL A 41 -0.97 7.60 8.58
N GLY A 42 -2.06 8.35 8.46
CA GLY A 42 -3.38 7.76 8.24
C GLY A 42 -3.48 6.91 6.97
N ARG A 43 -2.73 7.24 5.90
CA ARG A 43 -2.66 6.40 4.70
C ARG A 43 -1.82 5.14 4.89
N LEU A 44 -0.79 5.21 5.74
CA LEU A 44 0.01 4.04 6.05
C LEU A 44 -0.77 3.04 6.91
N ASP A 45 -1.65 3.52 7.78
CA ASP A 45 -2.56 2.66 8.55
C ASP A 45 -3.51 1.90 7.61
N GLU A 46 -4.11 2.56 6.61
CA GLU A 46 -4.95 1.89 5.60
C GLU A 46 -4.17 0.80 4.82
N VAL A 47 -2.92 1.09 4.44
CA VAL A 47 -2.06 0.10 3.76
C VAL A 47 -1.68 -1.05 4.69
N ALA A 48 -1.41 -0.76 5.97
CA ALA A 48 -1.10 -1.77 6.96
C ALA A 48 -2.30 -2.70 7.22
N ASP A 49 -3.50 -2.13 7.33
CA ASP A 49 -4.76 -2.88 7.47
C ASP A 49 -5.01 -3.79 6.26
N ASP A 50 -4.74 -3.32 5.04
CA ASP A 50 -4.87 -4.17 3.84
C ASP A 50 -3.81 -5.29 3.81
N TRP A 51 -2.59 -5.01 4.28
CA TRP A 51 -1.50 -5.98 4.29
C TRP A 51 -1.72 -7.09 5.34
N GLN A 52 -2.12 -6.70 6.56
CA GLN A 52 -2.37 -7.62 7.68
C GLN A 52 -3.75 -8.27 7.60
N GLY A 53 -4.73 -7.58 7.02
CA GLY A 53 -6.14 -7.94 7.07
C GLY A 53 -6.86 -7.29 8.25
N VAL A 54 -8.18 -7.22 8.14
CA VAL A 54 -9.06 -6.63 9.16
C VAL A 54 -9.92 -7.73 9.76
N PRO A 55 -9.86 -7.97 11.09
CA PRO A 55 -10.65 -9.01 11.73
C PRO A 55 -12.15 -8.74 11.58
N GLY A 56 -12.92 -9.83 11.48
CA GLY A 56 -14.38 -9.74 11.44
C GLY A 56 -14.95 -9.09 12.71
N ARG A 57 -15.99 -8.28 12.55
CA ARG A 57 -16.73 -7.66 13.66
C ARG A 57 -18.22 -7.95 13.50
N PRO A 58 -19.06 -7.84 14.55
CA PRO A 58 -20.47 -8.18 14.46
C PRO A 58 -21.16 -7.48 13.28
N GLY A 59 -21.70 -8.27 12.34
CA GLY A 59 -22.35 -7.77 11.12
C GLY A 59 -21.41 -7.39 9.95
N VAL A 60 -20.09 -7.51 10.09
CA VAL A 60 -19.11 -7.25 9.02
C VAL A 60 -18.14 -8.43 8.89
N PRO A 61 -18.08 -9.09 7.73
CA PRO A 61 -17.16 -10.20 7.52
C PRO A 61 -15.70 -9.74 7.58
N GLU A 62 -14.83 -10.65 7.98
CA GLU A 62 -13.39 -10.47 7.96
C GLU A 62 -12.89 -10.13 6.55
N ARG A 63 -11.87 -9.27 6.48
CA ARG A 63 -11.15 -8.97 5.24
C ARG A 63 -9.76 -9.59 5.32
N PRO A 64 -9.48 -10.66 4.55
CA PRO A 64 -8.18 -11.32 4.60
C PRO A 64 -7.08 -10.39 4.09
N GLY A 65 -5.94 -10.39 4.78
CA GLY A 65 -4.76 -9.64 4.38
C GLY A 65 -4.15 -10.14 3.08
N VAL A 66 -3.24 -9.33 2.52
CA VAL A 66 -2.56 -9.64 1.25
C VAL A 66 -1.86 -11.00 1.29
N MET A 67 -1.13 -11.33 2.37
CA MET A 67 -0.38 -12.59 2.45
C MET A 67 -1.31 -13.82 2.41
N ALA A 68 -2.45 -13.77 3.10
CA ALA A 68 -3.44 -14.85 3.06
C ALA A 68 -4.08 -15.00 1.68
N ARG A 69 -4.26 -13.88 0.97
CA ARG A 69 -4.76 -13.90 -0.41
C ARG A 69 -3.71 -14.43 -1.40
N LEU A 70 -2.44 -14.12 -1.20
CA LEU A 70 -1.34 -14.63 -2.02
C LEU A 70 -1.19 -16.14 -1.86
N ASP A 71 -1.21 -16.65 -0.63
CA ASP A 71 -1.18 -18.08 -0.31
C ASP A 71 -2.32 -18.83 -1.05
N ALA A 72 -3.55 -18.32 -0.95
CA ALA A 72 -4.69 -18.90 -1.68
C ALA A 72 -4.55 -18.84 -3.21
N ILE A 73 -3.79 -17.88 -3.75
CA ILE A 73 -3.50 -17.80 -5.19
C ILE A 73 -2.42 -18.81 -5.57
N GLU A 74 -1.36 -18.93 -4.76
CA GLU A 74 -0.28 -19.89 -4.95
C GLU A 74 -0.81 -21.33 -4.94
N ASP A 75 -1.70 -21.67 -4.00
CA ASP A 75 -2.37 -22.97 -3.96
C ASP A 75 -3.17 -23.26 -5.23
N ARG A 76 -3.96 -22.27 -5.69
CA ARG A 76 -4.73 -22.41 -6.93
C ARG A 76 -3.82 -22.55 -8.13
N LEU A 77 -2.73 -21.79 -8.17
CA LEU A 77 -1.76 -21.82 -9.25
C LEU A 77 -1.04 -23.17 -9.27
N SER A 78 -0.66 -23.71 -8.12
CA SER A 78 -0.04 -25.03 -7.99
C SER A 78 -0.96 -26.13 -8.51
N ASN A 79 -2.25 -26.09 -8.18
CA ASN A 79 -3.24 -27.02 -8.72
C ASN A 79 -3.36 -26.92 -10.25
N VAL A 80 -3.38 -25.71 -10.80
CA VAL A 80 -3.41 -25.50 -12.26
C VAL A 80 -2.13 -26.01 -12.90
N GLU A 81 -0.96 -25.72 -12.34
CA GLU A 81 0.33 -26.20 -12.83
C GLU A 81 0.38 -27.74 -12.85
N HIS A 82 -0.15 -28.37 -11.81
CA HIS A 82 -0.24 -29.83 -11.72
C HIS A 82 -1.05 -30.44 -12.88
N GLU A 83 -2.14 -29.80 -13.28
CA GLU A 83 -2.98 -30.24 -14.41
C GLU A 83 -2.33 -30.01 -15.78
N LEU A 84 -1.38 -29.06 -15.87
CA LEU A 84 -0.69 -28.72 -17.10
C LEU A 84 0.57 -29.56 -17.35
N HIS A 85 0.99 -30.38 -16.39
CA HIS A 85 2.10 -31.31 -16.53
C HIS A 85 1.60 -32.76 -16.74
N PRO A 86 2.40 -33.63 -17.39
CA PRO A 86 2.05 -35.05 -17.49
C PRO A 86 1.94 -35.68 -16.11
N ASN A 87 0.85 -36.39 -15.84
CA ASN A 87 0.56 -36.99 -14.56
C ASN A 87 -0.03 -38.40 -14.73
N SER A 88 0.76 -39.30 -15.33
CA SER A 88 0.42 -40.72 -15.51
C SER A 88 -0.96 -40.98 -16.14
N GLY A 89 -1.47 -40.05 -16.95
CA GLY A 89 -2.77 -40.16 -17.62
C GLY A 89 -3.92 -39.42 -16.95
N ALA A 90 -3.73 -38.88 -15.75
CA ALA A 90 -4.79 -38.27 -14.95
C ALA A 90 -4.97 -36.77 -15.19
N SER A 91 -3.95 -36.08 -15.71
CA SER A 91 -4.01 -34.62 -15.89
C SER A 91 -4.79 -34.20 -17.13
N LEU A 92 -5.24 -32.94 -17.13
CA LEU A 92 -5.80 -32.28 -18.31
C LEU A 92 -4.86 -32.35 -19.52
N ARG A 93 -3.55 -32.17 -19.32
CA ARG A 93 -2.57 -32.33 -20.41
C ARG A 93 -2.58 -33.73 -21.01
N ASP A 94 -2.55 -34.76 -20.17
CA ASP A 94 -2.59 -36.14 -20.65
C ASP A 94 -3.88 -36.45 -21.41
N ALA A 95 -5.01 -35.86 -20.99
CA ALA A 95 -6.28 -35.97 -21.70
C ALA A 95 -6.21 -35.33 -23.08
N VAL A 96 -5.61 -34.14 -23.20
CA VAL A 96 -5.37 -33.47 -24.50
C VAL A 96 -4.47 -34.33 -25.39
N ASP A 97 -3.35 -34.85 -24.87
CA ASP A 97 -2.41 -35.70 -25.63
C ASP A 97 -3.07 -37.01 -26.10
N ARG A 98 -4.04 -37.56 -25.35
CA ARG A 98 -4.85 -38.70 -25.81
C ARG A 98 -5.78 -38.33 -26.96
N VAL A 99 -6.48 -37.19 -26.86
CA VAL A 99 -7.39 -36.73 -27.91
C VAL A 99 -6.60 -36.43 -29.18
N ASP A 100 -5.48 -35.73 -29.08
CA ASP A 100 -4.60 -35.41 -30.20
C ASP A 100 -4.10 -36.68 -30.92
N ARG A 101 -3.63 -37.68 -30.17
CA ARG A 101 -3.26 -38.99 -30.75
C ARG A 101 -4.42 -39.69 -31.45
N ARG A 102 -5.62 -39.67 -30.85
CA ARG A 102 -6.82 -40.28 -31.45
C ARG A 102 -7.22 -39.56 -32.73
N THR A 103 -7.16 -38.24 -32.76
CA THR A 103 -7.49 -37.43 -33.94
C THR A 103 -6.53 -37.71 -35.09
N ARG A 104 -5.21 -37.83 -34.83
CA ARG A 104 -4.24 -38.22 -35.87
C ARG A 104 -4.59 -39.55 -36.50
N GLN A 105 -4.89 -40.57 -35.68
CA GLN A 105 -5.30 -41.89 -36.18
C GLN A 105 -6.55 -41.87 -37.07
N LEU A 106 -7.48 -40.94 -36.83
CA LEU A 106 -8.70 -40.81 -37.63
C LEU A 106 -8.51 -40.00 -38.93
N THR A 107 -7.40 -39.26 -39.05
CA THR A 107 -7.12 -38.36 -40.18
C THR A 107 -6.04 -38.91 -41.11
N ASP A 108 -5.22 -39.86 -40.64
CA ASP A 108 -4.18 -40.53 -41.42
C ASP A 108 -4.71 -41.72 -42.26
N ASP A 109 -6.03 -41.92 -42.33
CA ASP A 109 -6.77 -42.83 -43.25
C ASP A 109 -7.48 -42.01 -44.36
#